data_AF-A0AAV1AP24-F1
#
_entry.id   AF-A0AAV1AP24-F1
#
_cell.length_a   1.000
_cell.length_b   1.000
_cell.length_c   1.000
_cell.angle_alpha   90.00
_cell.angle_beta   90.00
_cell.angle_gamma   90.00
#
_symmetry.space_group_name_H-M   'P 1'
#
loop_
_entity.id
_entity.type
_entity.pdbx_description
1 polymer ?
#
loop_
_entity_poly.entity_id
_entity_poly.type
_entity_poly.pdbx_seq_one_letter_code
_entity_poly.pdbx_strand_id
1 'polypeptide(L)'
;MSCAAVLVAPFPSPTPRLSFNSAGAVEEKPIQNGYKWRLVLAYDGTRYAGWQYQESPPTVQHAVEKALIQTTKLQRKDLQLVGASRTDAGVHAWGQVAHFITPFNYENLDRVHAALNGLLPSDIRLREISPASAEFHARFSVKTLL
;
A
#
# COMPACT_ATOMS: atom_id res chain seq x y z
N MET A 1 6.39 32.15 -14.35
CA MET A 1 6.92 31.82 -13.02
C MET A 1 7.27 30.34 -13.04
N SER A 2 8.57 30.06 -13.14
CA SER A 2 9.13 28.71 -13.22
C SER A 2 9.30 28.17 -11.80
N CYS A 3 8.68 27.03 -11.50
CA CYS A 3 8.95 26.27 -10.28
C CYS A 3 9.38 24.86 -10.68
N ALA A 4 10.53 24.47 -10.16
CA ALA A 4 11.36 23.36 -10.58
C ALA A 4 10.66 21.99 -10.55
N ALA A 5 10.78 21.25 -11.65
CA ALA A 5 10.54 19.83 -11.68
C ALA A 5 11.65 19.13 -10.88
N VAL A 6 11.29 18.48 -9.77
CA VAL A 6 12.18 17.55 -9.08
C VAL A 6 12.32 16.33 -9.98
N LEU A 7 13.50 16.17 -10.59
CA LEU A 7 13.91 14.98 -11.34
C LEU A 7 13.90 13.78 -10.40
N VAL A 8 12.83 12.97 -10.44
CA VAL A 8 12.86 11.62 -9.89
C VAL A 8 13.61 10.77 -10.91
N ALA A 9 14.84 10.37 -10.59
CA ALA A 9 15.62 9.48 -11.43
C ALA A 9 14.86 8.16 -11.66
N PRO A 10 14.89 7.58 -12.87
CA PRO A 10 14.31 6.27 -13.12
C PRO A 10 15.09 5.21 -12.34
N PHE A 11 14.41 4.49 -11.44
CA PHE A 11 14.99 3.34 -10.77
C PHE A 11 15.25 2.22 -11.79
N PRO A 12 16.41 1.54 -11.73
CA PRO A 12 16.73 0.45 -12.64
C PRO A 12 15.77 -0.72 -12.45
N SER A 13 15.24 -1.25 -13.56
CA SER A 13 14.42 -2.46 -13.59
C SER A 13 15.26 -3.69 -13.21
N PRO A 14 14.80 -4.57 -12.31
CA PRO A 14 15.53 -5.79 -11.97
C PRO A 14 15.41 -6.85 -13.07
N THR A 15 16.54 -7.31 -13.61
CA THR A 15 16.61 -8.50 -14.47
C THR A 15 16.55 -9.79 -13.63
N PRO A 16 15.78 -10.82 -14.03
CA PRO A 16 15.76 -12.09 -13.32
C PRO A 16 17.06 -12.87 -13.58
N ARG A 17 17.70 -13.37 -12.52
CA ARG A 17 18.75 -14.38 -12.59
C ARG A 17 18.29 -15.62 -11.82
N LEU A 18 18.12 -16.73 -12.52
CA LEU A 18 17.91 -18.04 -11.91
C LEU A 18 19.26 -18.52 -11.38
N SER A 19 19.33 -18.81 -10.08
CA SER A 19 20.44 -19.56 -9.49
C SER A 19 19.89 -20.79 -8.79
N PHE A 20 20.38 -21.95 -9.22
CA PHE A 20 20.08 -23.25 -8.62
C PHE A 20 21.16 -23.59 -7.61
N ASN A 21 20.76 -23.99 -6.39
CA ASN A 21 21.67 -24.66 -5.48
C ASN A 21 21.57 -26.18 -5.67
N SER A 22 22.68 -26.87 -5.42
CA SER A 22 22.92 -28.29 -5.72
C SER A 22 22.08 -29.30 -4.93
N ALA A 23 21.06 -28.88 -4.17
CA ALA A 23 20.28 -29.74 -3.27
C ALA A 23 18.76 -29.77 -3.54
N GLY A 24 18.24 -29.12 -4.58
CA GLY A 24 16.83 -29.27 -4.99
C GLY A 24 15.76 -28.79 -4.00
N ALA A 25 16.13 -28.14 -2.89
CA ALA A 25 15.20 -27.55 -1.94
C ALA A 25 14.79 -26.14 -2.38
N VAL A 26 13.48 -25.87 -2.38
CA VAL A 26 12.92 -24.53 -2.56
C VAL A 26 13.16 -23.76 -1.26
N GLU A 27 14.11 -22.84 -1.25
CA GLU A 27 14.34 -21.93 -0.14
C GLU A 27 13.43 -20.71 -0.33
N GLU A 28 12.35 -20.57 0.45
CA GLU A 28 11.52 -19.36 0.46
C GLU A 28 12.31 -18.20 1.08
N LYS A 29 13.13 -17.55 0.24
CA LYS A 29 13.84 -16.30 0.55
C LYS A 29 12.93 -15.08 0.34
N PRO A 30 13.12 -14.00 1.11
CA PRO A 30 12.18 -12.88 1.21
C PRO A 30 11.98 -12.17 -0.14
N ILE A 31 10.78 -11.62 -0.36
CA ILE A 31 10.39 -10.91 -1.59
C ILE A 31 11.29 -9.68 -1.77
N GLN A 32 12.42 -9.84 -2.46
CA GLN A 32 13.36 -8.74 -2.72
C GLN A 32 13.08 -7.97 -4.03
N ASN A 33 12.02 -8.27 -4.76
CA ASN A 33 11.68 -7.58 -6.03
C ASN A 33 10.21 -7.14 -6.08
N GLY A 34 9.82 -6.17 -5.25
CA GLY A 34 8.49 -5.58 -5.30
C GLY A 34 8.55 -4.05 -5.27
N TYR A 35 7.67 -3.39 -6.01
CA TYR A 35 7.45 -1.95 -5.93
C TYR A 35 6.63 -1.66 -4.69
N LYS A 36 7.13 -0.74 -3.85
CA LYS A 36 6.44 -0.31 -2.64
C LYS A 36 5.69 0.99 -2.92
N TRP A 37 4.45 1.04 -2.47
CA TRP A 37 3.56 2.17 -2.68
C TRP A 37 3.09 2.69 -1.34
N ARG A 38 3.15 4.01 -1.15
CA ARG A 38 2.57 4.71 -0.01
C ARG A 38 1.17 5.19 -0.38
N LEU A 39 0.25 5.01 0.55
CA LEU A 39 -1.12 5.52 0.50
C LEU A 39 -1.32 6.54 1.62
N VAL A 40 -2.14 7.57 1.35
CA VAL A 40 -2.74 8.44 2.37
C VAL A 40 -4.25 8.30 2.29
N LEU A 41 -4.87 7.82 3.36
CA LEU A 41 -6.28 7.50 3.44
C LEU A 41 -6.98 8.47 4.40
N ALA A 42 -8.20 8.86 4.04
CA ALA A 42 -9.17 9.45 4.96
C ALA A 42 -10.36 8.51 5.10
N TYR A 43 -10.92 8.43 6.30
CA TYR A 43 -12.12 7.64 6.53
C TYR A 43 -12.96 8.15 7.71
N ASP A 44 -14.27 7.92 7.58
CA ASP A 44 -15.22 7.97 8.67
C ASP A 44 -15.30 6.56 9.31
N GLY A 45 -14.82 6.45 10.55
CA GLY A 45 -14.75 5.19 11.27
C GLY A 45 -16.07 4.67 11.84
N THR A 46 -17.17 5.42 11.75
CA THR A 46 -18.44 5.12 12.45
C THR A 46 -18.97 3.70 12.17
N ARG A 47 -18.77 3.19 10.96
CA ARG A 47 -19.24 1.86 10.52
C ARG A 47 -18.17 0.76 10.61
N TYR A 48 -17.02 1.04 11.19
CA TYR A 48 -15.86 0.15 11.20
C TYR A 48 -15.39 -0.14 12.63
N ALA A 49 -14.99 -1.37 12.87
CA ALA A 49 -14.34 -1.81 14.11
C ALA A 49 -12.84 -1.45 14.15
N GLY A 50 -12.52 -0.28 13.62
CA GLY A 50 -11.17 0.27 13.56
C GLY A 50 -10.40 -0.12 12.30
N TRP A 51 -9.10 0.15 12.34
CA TRP A 51 -8.20 -0.08 11.22
C TRP A 51 -7.96 -1.57 10.94
N GLN A 52 -7.52 -2.31 11.96
CA GLN A 52 -6.91 -3.63 11.79
C GLN A 52 -7.88 -4.64 11.18
N TYR A 53 -7.41 -5.39 10.18
CA TYR A 53 -8.24 -6.42 9.53
C TYR A 53 -8.91 -7.38 10.52
N GLN A 54 -10.20 -7.59 10.31
CA GLN A 54 -11.02 -8.66 10.88
C GLN A 54 -12.00 -9.15 9.79
N GLU A 55 -12.38 -10.43 9.83
CA GLU A 55 -13.35 -11.00 8.89
C GLU A 55 -14.76 -10.44 9.14
N SER A 56 -15.14 -10.34 10.41
CA SER A 56 -16.31 -9.65 10.92
C SER A 56 -16.02 -9.21 12.36
N PRO A 57 -16.39 -8.00 12.79
CA PRO A 57 -17.09 -6.92 12.06
C PRO A 57 -16.25 -6.22 10.97
N PRO A 58 -16.84 -5.35 10.12
CA PRO A 58 -16.13 -4.61 9.07
C PRO A 58 -14.98 -3.75 9.62
N THR A 59 -13.86 -3.69 8.90
CA THR A 59 -12.67 -2.91 9.27
C THR A 59 -12.13 -2.14 8.07
N VAL A 60 -11.44 -1.02 8.32
CA VAL A 60 -10.94 -0.15 7.25
C VAL A 60 -9.89 -0.89 6.41
N GLN A 61 -8.97 -1.62 7.03
CA GLN A 61 -7.95 -2.39 6.31
C GLN A 61 -8.59 -3.43 5.38
N HIS A 62 -9.63 -4.14 5.82
CA HIS A 62 -10.33 -5.12 4.99
C HIS A 62 -10.97 -4.46 3.75
N ALA A 63 -11.62 -3.30 3.90
CA ALA A 63 -12.19 -2.57 2.76
C ALA A 63 -11.10 -2.11 1.76
N VAL A 64 -9.97 -1.62 2.26
CA VAL A 64 -8.83 -1.20 1.43
C VAL A 64 -8.20 -2.40 0.71
N GLU A 65 -8.00 -3.51 1.40
CA GLU A 65 -7.48 -4.75 0.81
C GLU A 65 -8.41 -5.28 -0.29
N LYS A 66 -9.73 -5.24 -0.10
CA LYS A 66 -10.70 -5.62 -1.15
C LYS A 66 -10.54 -4.77 -2.41
N ALA A 67 -10.42 -3.45 -2.28
CA ALA A 67 -10.20 -2.54 -3.41
C ALA A 67 -8.84 -2.80 -4.10
N LEU A 68 -7.79 -3.04 -3.30
CA LEU A 68 -6.45 -3.37 -3.82
C LEU A 68 -6.44 -4.72 -4.56
N ILE A 69 -7.06 -5.77 -4.02
CA ILE A 69 -7.18 -7.08 -4.67
C ILE A 69 -7.88 -6.93 -6.02
N GLN A 70 -8.98 -6.17 -6.08
CA GLN A 70 -9.68 -5.96 -7.34
C GLN A 70 -8.87 -5.15 -8.36
N THR A 71 -8.09 -4.18 -7.91
CA THR A 71 -7.25 -3.32 -8.77
C THR A 71 -6.00 -4.05 -9.25
N THR A 72 -5.35 -4.82 -8.37
CA THR A 72 -4.03 -5.46 -8.61
C THR A 72 -4.14 -6.89 -9.12
N LYS A 73 -5.27 -7.56 -8.87
CA LYS A 73 -5.48 -9.01 -9.03
C LYS A 73 -4.57 -9.90 -8.17
N LEU A 74 -3.92 -9.33 -7.16
CA LEU A 74 -3.11 -10.07 -6.19
C LEU A 74 -3.96 -10.62 -5.06
N GLN A 75 -3.45 -11.63 -4.35
CA GLN A 75 -4.09 -12.09 -3.12
C GLN A 75 -3.74 -11.15 -1.96
N ARG A 76 -4.57 -11.16 -0.92
CA ARG A 76 -4.38 -10.34 0.28
C ARG A 76 -2.97 -10.45 0.88
N LYS A 77 -2.46 -11.68 1.00
CA LYS A 77 -1.14 -11.96 1.57
C LYS A 77 0.02 -11.36 0.77
N ASP A 78 -0.15 -11.23 -0.55
CA ASP A 78 0.89 -10.73 -1.45
C ASP A 78 0.99 -9.20 -1.42
N LEU A 79 -0.13 -8.52 -1.09
CA LEU A 79 -0.17 -7.06 -0.97
C LEU A 79 0.64 -6.54 0.22
N GLN A 80 0.75 -7.32 1.30
CA GLN A 80 1.45 -6.93 2.53
C GLN A 80 1.05 -5.52 3.02
N LEU A 81 -0.26 -5.22 3.03
CA LEU A 81 -0.75 -3.91 3.43
C LEU A 81 -0.49 -3.66 4.92
N VAL A 82 0.22 -2.57 5.23
CA VAL A 82 0.55 -2.15 6.59
C VAL A 82 0.23 -0.68 6.79
N GLY A 83 -0.61 -0.38 7.79
CA GLY A 83 -0.92 0.98 8.23
C GLY A 83 0.13 1.56 9.19
N ALA A 84 0.19 2.89 9.29
CA ALA A 84 1.10 3.61 10.17
C ALA A 84 0.69 3.49 11.64
N SER A 85 -0.62 3.60 11.91
CA SER A 85 -1.19 3.45 13.25
C SER A 85 -2.36 2.48 13.25
N ARG A 86 -2.69 1.96 14.43
CA ARG A 86 -4.01 1.35 14.66
C ARG A 86 -4.98 2.45 15.07
N THR A 87 -6.22 2.30 14.67
CA THR A 87 -7.35 3.08 15.19
C THR A 87 -8.39 2.13 15.75
N ASP A 88 -9.04 2.55 16.84
CA ASP A 88 -10.10 1.79 17.48
C ASP A 88 -11.43 1.94 16.71
N ALA A 89 -12.44 1.16 17.11
CA ALA A 89 -13.77 1.22 16.53
C ALA A 89 -14.35 2.64 16.59
N GLY A 90 -14.97 3.10 15.50
CA GLY A 90 -15.58 4.43 15.41
C GLY A 90 -14.60 5.59 15.15
N VAL A 91 -13.28 5.39 15.30
CA VAL A 91 -12.30 6.47 15.14
C VAL A 91 -12.17 6.89 13.67
N HIS A 92 -12.23 8.19 13.40
CA HIS A 92 -12.02 8.77 12.07
C HIS A 92 -10.53 9.08 11.84
N ALA A 93 -10.12 9.15 10.57
CA ALA A 93 -8.79 9.64 10.21
C ALA A 93 -8.84 10.51 8.95
N TRP A 94 -8.01 11.56 8.91
CA TRP A 94 -7.85 12.40 7.72
C TRP A 94 -6.60 12.04 6.89
N GLY A 95 -5.63 11.36 7.50
CA GLY A 95 -4.32 11.12 6.91
C GLY A 95 -3.68 9.84 7.42
N GLN A 96 -4.45 8.76 7.49
CA GLN A 96 -3.89 7.45 7.81
C GLN A 96 -2.92 7.04 6.69
N VAL A 97 -1.65 6.93 7.02
CA VAL A 97 -0.62 6.48 6.07
C VAL A 97 -0.60 4.96 6.06
N ALA A 98 -0.49 4.36 4.88
CA ALA A 98 -0.29 2.92 4.72
C ALA A 98 0.70 2.63 3.60
N HIS A 99 1.20 1.40 3.53
CA HIS A 99 1.96 0.93 2.38
C HIS A 99 1.57 -0.49 1.98
N PHE A 100 1.75 -0.80 0.71
CA PHE A 100 1.58 -2.14 0.14
C PHE A 100 2.66 -2.38 -0.93
N ILE A 101 2.77 -3.64 -1.37
CA ILE A 101 3.77 -4.09 -2.33
C ILE A 101 3.09 -4.71 -3.54
N THR A 102 3.66 -4.50 -4.74
CA THR A 102 3.27 -5.17 -5.98
C THR A 102 4.52 -5.72 -6.69
N PRO A 103 4.40 -6.80 -7.49
CA PRO A 103 5.50 -7.30 -8.29
C PRO A 103 5.72 -6.47 -9.58
N PHE A 104 4.87 -5.48 -9.84
CA PHE A 104 4.89 -4.64 -11.04
C PHE A 104 4.85 -3.15 -10.68
N ASN A 105 5.37 -2.33 -11.60
CA ASN A 105 5.33 -0.88 -11.49
C ASN A 105 4.00 -0.31 -12.00
N TYR A 106 3.49 0.75 -11.39
CA TYR A 106 2.39 1.53 -11.97
C TYR A 106 2.96 2.67 -12.80
N GLU A 107 2.62 2.69 -14.09
CA GLU A 107 3.03 3.79 -15.00
C GLU A 107 2.20 5.06 -14.79
N ASN A 108 0.94 4.92 -14.38
CA ASN A 108 0.01 6.03 -14.18
C ASN A 108 -0.71 5.88 -12.83
N LEU A 109 -0.28 6.68 -11.85
CA LEU A 109 -0.84 6.66 -10.50
C LEU A 109 -2.21 7.33 -10.40
N ASP A 110 -2.54 8.28 -11.26
CA ASP A 110 -3.87 8.92 -11.27
C ASP A 110 -4.95 7.90 -11.64
N ARG A 111 -4.66 6.99 -12.57
CA ARG A 111 -5.57 5.90 -12.94
C ARG A 111 -5.78 4.94 -11.76
N VAL A 112 -4.72 4.62 -11.02
CA VAL A 112 -4.81 3.76 -9.82
C VAL A 112 -5.60 4.46 -8.72
N HIS A 113 -5.35 5.75 -8.52
CA HIS A 113 -6.06 6.59 -7.55
C HIS A 113 -7.56 6.63 -7.83
N ALA A 114 -7.94 6.91 -9.08
CA ALA A 114 -9.34 6.91 -9.52
C ALA A 114 -9.99 5.53 -9.39
N ALA A 115 -9.29 4.46 -9.78
CA ALA A 115 -9.80 3.09 -9.65
C ALA A 115 -10.06 2.72 -8.18
N LEU A 116 -9.12 3.00 -7.28
CA LEU A 116 -9.28 2.72 -5.85
C LEU A 116 -10.44 3.52 -5.26
N ASN A 117 -10.54 4.82 -5.54
CA ASN A 117 -11.67 5.63 -5.07
C ASN A 117 -13.03 5.20 -5.66
N GLY A 118 -13.05 4.62 -6.87
CA GLY A 118 -14.25 4.05 -7.46
C GLY A 118 -14.70 2.72 -6.82
N LEU A 119 -13.77 1.99 -6.20
CA LEU A 119 -14.05 0.71 -5.53
C LEU A 119 -14.23 0.83 -4.02
N LEU A 120 -13.64 1.86 -3.41
CA LEU A 120 -13.73 2.11 -1.97
C LEU A 120 -15.15 2.57 -1.58
N PRO A 121 -15.68 2.08 -0.45
CA PRO A 121 -16.90 2.61 0.16
C PRO A 121 -16.85 4.13 0.32
N SER A 122 -18.02 4.80 0.33
CA SER A 122 -18.10 6.27 0.33
C SER A 122 -17.47 6.95 1.55
N ASP A 123 -17.34 6.22 2.65
CA ASP A 123 -16.74 6.62 3.91
C ASP A 123 -15.23 6.36 3.98
N ILE A 124 -14.59 5.83 2.92
CA ILE A 124 -13.14 5.69 2.80
C ILE A 124 -12.68 6.33 1.49
N ARG A 125 -11.68 7.21 1.57
CA ARG A 125 -11.11 7.91 0.42
C ARG A 125 -9.61 7.80 0.40
N LEU A 126 -9.08 7.43 -0.76
CA LEU A 126 -7.68 7.56 -1.08
C LEU A 126 -7.40 9.01 -1.46
N ARG A 127 -6.60 9.69 -0.64
CA ARG A 127 -6.18 11.08 -0.86
C ARG A 127 -4.95 11.15 -1.75
N GLU A 128 -3.98 10.27 -1.52
CA GLU A 128 -2.70 10.27 -2.23
C GLU A 128 -2.18 8.84 -2.40
N ILE A 129 -1.59 8.56 -3.56
CA ILE A 129 -0.75 7.38 -3.79
C ILE A 129 0.58 7.84 -4.39
N SER A 130 1.69 7.30 -3.87
CA SER A 130 3.05 7.65 -4.33
C SER A 130 3.96 6.41 -4.30
N PRO A 131 5.03 6.35 -5.11
CA PRO A 131 6.09 5.38 -4.88
C PRO A 131 6.73 5.62 -3.51
N ALA A 132 7.28 4.58 -2.92
CA ALA A 132 8.03 4.63 -1.67
C ALA A 132 9.34 3.83 -1.82
N SER A 133 10.39 4.22 -1.08
CA SER A 133 11.63 3.43 -1.07
C SER A 133 11.35 2.04 -0.51
N ALA A 134 12.17 1.06 -0.90
CA ALA A 134 12.06 -0.30 -0.37
C ALA A 134 12.17 -0.34 1.18
N GLU A 135 12.94 0.57 1.78
CA GLU A 135 13.14 0.66 3.23
C GLU A 135 11.98 1.39 3.95
N PHE A 136 11.10 2.07 3.22
CA PHE A 136 9.95 2.74 3.84
C PHE A 136 9.03 1.72 4.52
N HIS A 137 8.66 2.00 5.77
CA HIS A 137 7.69 1.22 6.50
C HIS A 137 6.72 2.16 7.21
N ALA A 138 5.44 2.16 6.79
CA ALA A 138 4.43 3.13 7.26
C ALA A 138 4.39 3.30 8.78
N ARG A 139 4.59 2.21 9.55
CA ARG A 139 4.59 2.23 11.02
C ARG A 139 5.84 2.85 11.66
N PHE A 140 7.00 2.77 11.01
CA PHE A 140 8.30 3.11 11.63
C PHE A 140 8.97 4.32 10.98
N SER A 141 8.70 4.56 9.69
CA SER A 141 9.23 5.68 8.92
C SER A 141 8.46 6.98 9.13
N VAL A 142 7.68 7.07 10.22
CA VAL A 142 6.99 8.30 10.59
C VAL A 142 8.04 9.29 11.07
N LYS A 143 8.35 10.31 10.26
CA LYS A 143 8.91 11.54 10.79
C LYS A 143 7.78 12.23 11.54
N THR A 144 7.87 12.30 12.87
CA THR A 144 7.07 13.23 13.66
C THR A 144 7.32 14.62 13.11
N LEU A 145 6.35 15.17 12.39
CA LEU A 145 6.29 16.62 12.20
C LEU A 145 5.79 17.15 13.54
N LEU A 146 6.73 17.59 14.38
CA LEU A 146 6.45 18.52 15.47
C LEU A 146 5.98 19.85 14.88
#